data_AF-A0A432S6V4-F1
#
_entry.id   AF-A0A432S6V4-F1
#
_cell.length_a   1.000
_cell.length_b   1.000
_cell.length_c   1.000
_cell.angle_alpha   90.00
_cell.angle_beta   90.00
_cell.angle_gamma   90.00
#
_symmetry.space_group_name_H-M   'P 1'
#
loop_
_entity.id
_entity.type
_entity.pdbx_description
1 polymer ?
#
loop_
_entity_poly.entity_id
_entity_poly.type
_entity_poly.pdbx_seq_one_letter_code
_entity_poly.pdbx_strand_id
1 'polypeptide(L)'
;MTKEPKIFIYKGHPSKVKTQVAELFDFDNAETYMEVPFEYFLDLPEEEKAFIEGFNKYIDGDYKGSRKELAKASDKIMEAKYMFALVSYLIGRLKDAQLMMINFKPDWKRFIQTWRVPILVVPFQTGNKALYIALDEKGLQALNYLLEGKSAEEVAFLLGL
;
A
#
# COMPACT_ATOMS: atom_id res chain seq x y z
N MET A 1 6.03 -5.48 -23.03
CA MET A 1 6.07 -6.08 -21.69
C MET A 1 5.06 -5.34 -20.84
N THR A 2 4.04 -6.02 -20.32
CA THR A 2 3.09 -5.45 -19.36
C THR A 2 3.86 -5.17 -18.06
N LYS A 3 3.87 -3.92 -17.60
CA LYS A 3 4.52 -3.57 -16.32
C LYS A 3 3.69 -4.17 -15.17
N GLU A 4 4.37 -4.67 -14.14
CA GLU A 4 3.70 -5.25 -12.97
C GLU A 4 3.19 -4.17 -12.01
N PRO A 5 2.13 -4.46 -11.23
CA PRO A 5 1.72 -3.59 -10.14
C PRO A 5 2.83 -3.39 -9.11
N LYS A 6 2.86 -2.22 -8.46
CA LYS A 6 3.86 -1.85 -7.45
C LYS A 6 3.30 -0.85 -6.46
N ILE A 7 3.91 -0.72 -5.28
CA ILE A 7 3.51 0.30 -4.30
C ILE A 7 4.54 1.45 -4.32
N PHE A 8 4.07 2.68 -4.49
CA PHE A 8 4.91 3.86 -4.34
C PHE A 8 4.74 4.44 -2.96
N ILE A 9 5.84 4.76 -2.30
CA ILE A 9 5.80 5.48 -1.02
C ILE A 9 5.93 6.98 -1.32
N TYR A 10 4.80 7.67 -1.36
CA TYR A 10 4.78 9.11 -1.49
C TYR A 10 5.22 9.78 -0.19
N LYS A 11 6.22 10.68 -0.28
CA LYS A 11 6.68 11.50 0.83
C LYS A 11 5.79 12.74 0.98
N GLY A 12 4.86 12.72 1.93
CA GLY A 12 4.03 13.87 2.24
C GLY A 12 2.73 13.51 2.96
N HIS A 13 1.86 14.51 3.13
CA HIS A 13 0.58 14.29 3.79
C HIS A 13 -0.41 13.52 2.88
N PRO A 14 -1.13 12.49 3.37
CA PRO A 14 -2.08 11.71 2.56
C PRO A 14 -3.11 12.53 1.78
N SER A 15 -3.57 13.65 2.35
CA SER A 15 -4.57 14.52 1.69
C SER A 15 -4.10 15.17 0.39
N LYS A 16 -2.78 15.19 0.14
CA LYS A 16 -2.17 15.80 -1.05
C LYS A 16 -2.12 14.86 -2.24
N VAL A 17 -2.38 13.58 -2.04
CA VAL A 17 -2.43 12.59 -3.11
C VAL A 17 -3.85 12.03 -3.24
N LYS A 18 -4.30 11.87 -4.49
CA LYS A 18 -5.65 11.44 -4.83
C LYS A 18 -5.59 10.24 -5.76
N THR A 19 -6.62 9.41 -5.67
CA THR A 19 -6.78 8.30 -6.60
C THR A 19 -7.09 8.85 -7.99
N GLN A 20 -6.31 8.44 -8.99
CA GLN A 20 -6.36 9.01 -10.34
C GLN A 20 -5.75 8.07 -11.39
N VAL A 21 -6.06 8.34 -12.66
CA VAL A 21 -5.30 7.80 -13.79
C VAL A 21 -4.24 8.81 -14.23
N ALA A 22 -2.99 8.37 -14.29
CA ALA A 22 -1.88 9.20 -14.74
C ALA A 22 -0.90 8.39 -15.60
N GLU A 23 0.06 9.08 -16.23
CA GLU A 23 1.14 8.42 -16.95
C GLU A 23 1.97 7.54 -16.02
N LEU A 24 2.34 6.36 -16.51
CA LEU A 24 3.12 5.40 -15.73
C LEU A 24 4.59 5.80 -15.72
N PHE A 25 5.09 6.19 -14.55
CA PHE A 25 6.51 6.42 -14.31
C PHE A 25 7.14 5.35 -13.42
N ASP A 26 8.47 5.25 -13.46
CA ASP A 26 9.23 4.42 -12.55
C ASP A 26 9.65 5.25 -11.33
N PHE A 27 9.58 4.63 -10.16
CA PHE A 27 9.82 5.29 -8.87
C PHE A 27 10.57 4.31 -7.98
N ASP A 28 11.60 4.83 -7.32
CA ASP A 28 12.41 4.10 -6.37
C ASP A 28 12.04 4.50 -4.94
N ASN A 29 11.72 3.51 -4.11
CA ASN A 29 11.36 3.72 -2.71
C ASN A 29 12.59 3.82 -1.79
N ALA A 30 13.82 3.71 -2.29
CA ALA A 30 15.05 3.63 -1.48
C ALA A 30 15.22 4.75 -0.44
N GLU A 31 14.67 5.94 -0.65
CA GLU A 31 14.77 7.02 0.34
C GLU A 31 13.56 7.14 1.29
N THR A 32 12.68 6.15 1.30
CA THR A 32 11.36 6.24 1.95
C THR A 32 11.24 5.41 3.22
N TYR A 33 12.35 4.84 3.71
CA TYR A 33 12.40 4.07 4.95
C TYR A 33 11.76 4.80 6.13
N MET A 34 11.17 4.02 7.03
CA MET A 34 10.84 4.46 8.37
C MET A 34 12.09 4.33 9.23
N GLU A 35 12.76 5.46 9.44
CA GLU A 35 13.95 5.56 10.27
C GLU A 35 13.55 5.80 11.73
N VAL A 36 13.87 4.83 12.59
CA VAL A 36 13.71 4.95 14.04
C VAL A 36 15.08 4.67 14.66
N PRO A 37 15.63 5.58 15.49
CA PRO A 37 16.91 5.32 16.12
C PRO A 37 16.81 4.08 17.03
N PHE A 38 17.87 3.27 17.03
CA PHE A 38 17.85 1.93 17.64
C PHE A 38 17.37 1.92 19.09
N GLU A 39 17.82 2.89 19.90
CA GLU A 39 17.43 3.01 21.31
C GLU A 39 15.91 3.15 21.47
N TYR A 40 15.27 4.01 20.66
CA TYR A 40 13.81 4.14 20.68
C TYR A 40 13.10 2.92 20.12
N PHE A 41 13.70 2.25 19.13
CA PHE A 41 13.11 1.05 18.54
C PHE A 41 12.96 -0.07 19.58
N LEU A 42 13.93 -0.24 20.49
CA LEU A 42 13.87 -1.27 21.53
C LEU A 42 12.67 -1.10 22.48
N ASP A 43 12.30 0.14 22.76
CA ASP A 43 11.22 0.50 23.68
C ASP A 43 9.82 0.48 23.03
N LEU A 44 9.75 0.32 21.70
CA LEU A 44 8.46 0.27 21.00
C LEU A 44 7.68 -1.02 21.32
N PRO A 45 6.33 -0.95 21.34
CA PRO A 45 5.49 -2.15 21.34
C PRO A 45 5.82 -3.07 20.16
N GLU A 46 5.66 -4.37 20.35
CA GLU A 46 5.99 -5.38 19.32
C GLU A 46 5.23 -5.17 18.01
N GLU A 47 3.98 -4.71 18.06
CA GLU A 47 3.21 -4.35 16.86
C GLU A 47 3.81 -3.17 16.08
N GLU A 48 4.37 -2.18 16.75
CA GLU A 48 5.00 -1.03 16.08
C GLU A 48 6.32 -1.45 15.44
N LYS A 49 7.11 -2.27 16.14
CA LYS A 49 8.32 -2.88 15.58
C LYS A 49 8.01 -3.69 14.33
N ALA A 50 6.98 -4.54 14.39
CA ALA A 50 6.55 -5.36 13.27
C ALA A 50 5.99 -4.52 12.11
N PHE A 51 5.30 -3.42 12.39
CA PHE A 51 4.86 -2.49 11.35
C PHE A 51 6.04 -1.82 10.64
N ILE A 52 7.00 -1.27 11.38
CA ILE A 52 8.20 -0.63 10.83
C ILE A 52 9.03 -1.64 10.03
N GLU A 53 9.29 -2.82 10.59
CA GLU A 53 10.06 -3.87 9.91
C GLU A 53 9.34 -4.36 8.65
N GLY A 54 8.02 -4.56 8.73
CA GLY A 54 7.20 -4.91 7.58
C GLY A 54 7.22 -3.86 6.48
N PHE A 55 7.18 -2.58 6.85
CA PHE A 55 7.29 -1.46 5.93
C PHE A 55 8.67 -1.39 5.25
N ASN A 56 9.75 -1.51 6.02
CA ASN A 56 11.11 -1.43 5.48
C ASN A 56 11.46 -2.64 4.60
N LYS A 57 11.03 -3.86 4.98
CA LYS A 57 11.16 -5.05 4.11
C LYS A 57 10.46 -4.90 2.77
N TYR A 58 9.36 -4.15 2.71
CA TYR A 58 8.70 -3.84 1.44
C TYR A 58 9.63 -3.01 0.53
N ILE A 59 10.30 -1.99 1.10
CA ILE A 59 11.24 -1.14 0.37
C ILE A 59 12.43 -1.95 -0.14
N ASP A 60 12.92 -2.91 0.66
CA ASP A 60 13.98 -3.83 0.27
C ASP A 60 13.57 -4.83 -0.83
N GLY A 61 12.29 -4.86 -1.23
CA GLY A 61 11.75 -5.81 -2.19
C GLY A 61 11.43 -7.19 -1.61
N ASP A 62 11.59 -7.40 -0.29
CA ASP A 62 11.17 -8.62 0.40
C ASP A 62 9.67 -8.60 0.72
N TYR A 63 8.85 -8.79 -0.32
CA TYR A 63 7.39 -8.80 -0.16
C TYR A 63 6.88 -9.93 0.74
N LYS A 64 7.56 -11.09 0.76
CA LYS A 64 7.14 -12.22 1.61
C LYS A 64 7.44 -11.95 3.07
N GLY A 65 8.63 -11.43 3.38
CA GLY A 65 9.00 -11.03 4.73
C GLY A 65 8.20 -9.83 5.22
N SER A 66 7.96 -8.84 4.35
CA SER A 66 7.07 -7.71 4.62
C SER A 66 5.68 -8.19 5.04
N ARG A 67 5.05 -9.06 4.24
CA ARG A 67 3.75 -9.65 4.57
C ARG A 67 3.76 -10.39 5.92
N LYS A 68 4.82 -11.13 6.24
CA LYS A 68 4.94 -11.87 7.50
C LYS A 68 4.98 -10.94 8.71
N GLU A 69 5.74 -9.85 8.63
CA GLU A 69 5.84 -8.88 9.73
C GLU A 69 4.54 -8.07 9.88
N LEU A 70 3.98 -7.58 8.76
CA LEU A 70 2.73 -6.84 8.78
C LEU A 70 1.56 -7.65 9.36
N ALA A 71 1.55 -8.98 9.19
CA ALA A 71 0.55 -9.87 9.79
C ALA A 71 0.57 -9.84 11.33
N LYS A 72 1.73 -9.60 11.96
CA LYS A 72 1.84 -9.51 13.42
C LYS A 72 1.24 -8.21 13.96
N ALA A 73 1.15 -7.18 13.12
CA ALA A 73 0.66 -5.86 13.48
C ALA A 73 -0.78 -5.57 13.01
N SER A 74 -1.30 -6.31 12.03
CA SER A 74 -2.56 -6.00 11.33
C SER A 74 -3.81 -5.98 12.22
N ASP A 75 -3.77 -6.68 13.36
CA ASP A 75 -4.89 -6.71 14.31
C ASP A 75 -4.97 -5.44 15.18
N LYS A 76 -3.85 -4.73 15.34
CA LYS A 76 -3.74 -3.53 16.19
C LYS A 76 -3.52 -2.24 15.40
N ILE A 77 -2.93 -2.33 14.21
CA ILE A 77 -2.48 -1.21 13.40
C ILE A 77 -3.21 -1.27 12.04
N MET A 78 -4.12 -0.33 11.80
CA MET A 78 -4.89 -0.27 10.55
C MET A 78 -3.99 -0.05 9.33
N GLU A 79 -2.95 0.76 9.46
CA GLU A 79 -1.94 0.95 8.42
C GLU A 79 -1.22 -0.35 8.05
N ALA A 80 -0.95 -1.22 9.04
CA ALA A 80 -0.34 -2.53 8.81
C ALA A 80 -1.31 -3.46 8.09
N LYS A 81 -2.60 -3.43 8.47
CA LYS A 81 -3.65 -4.18 7.79
C LYS A 81 -3.80 -3.77 6.32
N TYR A 82 -3.77 -2.47 6.05
CA TYR A 82 -3.79 -1.93 4.69
C TYR A 82 -2.55 -2.36 3.89
N MET A 83 -1.34 -2.14 4.43
CA MET A 83 -0.10 -2.54 3.77
C MET A 83 -0.03 -4.05 3.53
N PHE A 84 -0.51 -4.87 4.48
CA PHE A 84 -0.59 -6.31 4.30
C PHE A 84 -1.45 -6.67 3.09
N ALA A 85 -2.61 -6.00 2.93
CA ALA A 85 -3.50 -6.23 1.78
C ALA A 85 -2.81 -5.85 0.47
N LEU A 86 -2.12 -4.70 0.43
CA LEU A 86 -1.37 -4.28 -0.76
C LEU A 86 -0.26 -5.26 -1.13
N VAL A 87 0.57 -5.66 -0.17
CA VAL A 87 1.66 -6.61 -0.42
C VAL A 87 1.10 -7.98 -0.82
N SER A 88 0.02 -8.43 -0.19
CA SER A 88 -0.69 -9.66 -0.57
C SER A 88 -1.22 -9.60 -1.99
N TYR A 89 -1.73 -8.45 -2.43
CA TYR A 89 -2.12 -8.22 -3.82
C TYR A 89 -0.92 -8.37 -4.77
N LEU A 90 0.21 -7.72 -4.48
CA LEU A 90 1.42 -7.80 -5.32
C LEU A 90 1.93 -9.24 -5.51
N ILE A 91 1.85 -10.08 -4.48
CA ILE A 91 2.32 -11.47 -4.55
C ILE A 91 1.23 -12.47 -4.99
N GLY A 92 0.09 -11.99 -5.49
CA GLY A 92 -1.01 -12.82 -6.00
C GLY A 92 -1.86 -13.53 -4.93
N ARG A 93 -1.73 -13.15 -3.66
CA ARG A 93 -2.53 -13.67 -2.53
C ARG A 93 -3.83 -12.87 -2.36
N LEU A 94 -4.64 -12.83 -3.42
CA LEU A 94 -5.85 -11.98 -3.48
C LEU A 94 -6.87 -12.30 -2.39
N LYS A 95 -7.07 -13.57 -2.05
CA LYS A 95 -7.99 -13.99 -0.98
C LYS A 95 -7.60 -13.40 0.38
N ASP A 96 -6.30 -13.40 0.69
CA ASP A 96 -5.80 -12.86 1.96
C ASP A 96 -6.00 -11.34 2.00
N ALA A 97 -5.73 -10.66 0.87
CA ALA A 97 -5.97 -9.23 0.74
C ALA A 97 -7.46 -8.88 0.90
N GLN A 98 -8.36 -9.62 0.25
CA GLN A 98 -9.80 -9.47 0.41
C GLN A 98 -10.23 -9.60 1.87
N LEU A 99 -9.79 -10.66 2.56
CA LEU A 99 -10.13 -10.90 3.97
C LEU A 99 -9.70 -9.74 4.88
N MET A 100 -8.54 -9.13 4.61
CA MET A 100 -8.08 -7.97 5.38
C MET A 100 -8.91 -6.71 5.11
N MET A 101 -9.42 -6.55 3.90
CA MET A 101 -10.23 -5.39 3.54
C MET A 101 -11.70 -5.50 3.99
N ILE A 102 -12.16 -6.68 4.43
CA ILE A 102 -13.51 -6.84 5.01
C ILE A 102 -13.65 -5.94 6.25
N ASN A 103 -14.68 -5.09 6.21
CA ASN A 103 -15.01 -4.12 7.28
C ASN A 103 -13.83 -3.21 7.66
N PHE A 104 -12.87 -3.03 6.75
CA PHE A 104 -11.73 -2.16 6.99
C PHE A 104 -12.20 -0.72 7.22
N LYS A 105 -11.69 -0.11 8.29
CA LYS A 105 -11.93 1.30 8.60
C LYS A 105 -10.59 2.03 8.58
N PRO A 106 -10.41 3.05 7.72
CA PRO A 106 -9.15 3.75 7.62
C PRO A 106 -8.83 4.50 8.92
N ASP A 107 -7.64 4.28 9.43
CA ASP A 107 -6.97 5.14 10.42
C ASP A 107 -5.52 5.29 9.93
N TRP A 108 -5.12 6.52 9.61
CA TRP A 108 -3.87 6.83 8.89
C TRP A 108 -2.86 7.60 9.75
N LYS A 109 -3.00 7.57 11.08
CA LYS A 109 -2.13 8.27 12.03
C LYS A 109 -0.65 8.09 11.74
N ARG A 110 -0.18 6.86 11.51
CA ARG A 110 1.24 6.54 11.31
C ARG A 110 1.74 7.07 9.97
N PHE A 111 0.94 6.97 8.91
CA PHE A 111 1.30 7.58 7.62
C PHE A 111 1.31 9.11 7.68
N ILE A 112 0.41 9.72 8.48
CA ILE A 112 0.41 11.17 8.75
C ILE A 112 1.61 11.59 9.61
N GLN A 113 2.07 10.75 10.54
CA GLN A 113 3.22 11.05 11.40
C GLN A 113 4.55 10.90 10.66
N THR A 114 4.69 9.83 9.88
CA THR A 114 5.93 9.50 9.15
C THR A 114 6.04 10.19 7.78
N TRP A 115 4.92 10.75 7.29
CA TRP A 115 4.79 11.31 5.94
C TRP A 115 5.17 10.28 4.87
N ARG A 116 4.92 8.99 5.14
CA ARG A 116 5.14 7.89 4.21
C ARG A 116 3.79 7.33 3.82
N VAL A 117 3.39 7.59 2.58
CA VAL A 117 2.04 7.26 2.10
C VAL A 117 2.16 6.20 1.01
N PRO A 118 1.83 4.93 1.31
CA PRO A 118 1.78 3.90 0.29
C PRO A 118 0.63 4.14 -0.70
N ILE A 119 0.95 4.05 -1.98
CA ILE A 119 0.04 4.19 -3.12
C ILE A 119 0.20 2.95 -3.99
N LEU A 120 -0.88 2.20 -4.20
CA LEU A 120 -0.83 1.09 -5.14
C LEU A 120 -0.93 1.63 -6.57
N VAL A 121 0.03 1.27 -7.42
CA VAL A 121 0.07 1.66 -8.83
C VAL A 121 -0.16 0.43 -9.67
N VAL A 122 -1.25 0.42 -10.43
CA VAL A 122 -1.64 -0.70 -11.29
C VAL A 122 -1.61 -0.25 -12.75
N PRO A 123 -0.63 -0.72 -13.54
CA PRO A 123 -0.53 -0.39 -14.96
C PRO A 123 -1.75 -0.82 -15.75
N PHE A 124 -2.14 0.00 -16.73
CA PHE A 124 -3.07 -0.41 -17.76
C PHE A 124 -2.41 -1.40 -18.71
N GLN A 125 -3.20 -2.22 -19.40
CA GLN A 125 -2.74 -3.18 -20.40
C GLN A 125 -1.99 -2.49 -21.56
N THR A 126 -2.37 -1.25 -21.88
CA THR A 126 -1.70 -0.38 -22.87
C THR A 126 -0.31 0.08 -22.42
N GLY A 127 -0.02 0.08 -21.11
CA GLY A 127 1.29 0.29 -20.51
C GLY A 127 1.78 1.74 -20.39
N ASN A 128 1.10 2.73 -20.98
CA ASN A 128 1.47 4.14 -20.87
C ASN A 128 0.81 4.86 -19.67
N LYS A 129 -0.29 4.32 -19.17
CA LYS A 129 -1.05 4.85 -18.03
C LYS A 129 -1.12 3.82 -16.92
N ALA A 130 -1.40 4.29 -15.71
CA ALA A 130 -1.69 3.47 -14.56
C ALA A 130 -2.79 4.09 -13.70
N LEU A 131 -3.50 3.22 -12.98
CA LEU A 131 -4.37 3.62 -11.88
C LEU A 131 -3.52 3.76 -10.62
N TYR A 132 -3.44 4.99 -10.10
CA TYR A 132 -2.80 5.32 -8.84
C TYR A 132 -3.86 5.32 -7.75
N ILE A 133 -3.74 4.42 -6.79
CA ILE A 133 -4.72 4.17 -5.72
C ILE A 133 -4.16 4.72 -4.42
N ALA A 134 -4.70 5.86 -4.01
CA ALA A 134 -4.31 6.59 -2.81
C ALA A 134 -5.14 6.15 -1.59
N LEU A 135 -4.96 6.85 -0.46
CA LEU A 135 -5.66 6.59 0.81
C LEU A 135 -7.04 7.29 0.93
N ASP A 136 -7.58 7.81 -0.17
CA ASP A 136 -8.91 8.43 -0.21
C ASP A 136 -10.03 7.41 -0.42
N GLU A 137 -11.28 7.86 -0.33
CA GLU A 137 -12.46 7.00 -0.45
C GLU A 137 -12.50 6.26 -1.79
N LYS A 138 -12.23 6.97 -2.90
CA LYS A 138 -12.11 6.37 -4.22
C LYS A 138 -11.00 5.32 -4.28
N GLY A 139 -9.90 5.53 -3.57
CA GLY A 139 -8.80 4.57 -3.49
C GLY A 139 -9.19 3.26 -2.80
N LEU A 140 -9.91 3.35 -1.68
CA LEU A 140 -10.43 2.16 -1.00
C LEU A 140 -11.45 1.42 -1.87
N GLN A 141 -12.33 2.14 -2.57
CA GLN A 141 -13.27 1.54 -3.54
C GLN A 141 -12.51 0.87 -4.70
N ALA A 142 -11.50 1.54 -5.26
CA ALA A 142 -10.67 1.02 -6.34
C ALA A 142 -9.96 -0.28 -5.93
N LEU A 143 -9.37 -0.31 -4.74
CA LEU A 143 -8.71 -1.50 -4.21
C LEU A 143 -9.69 -2.66 -4.08
N ASN A 144 -10.89 -2.44 -3.55
CA ASN A 144 -11.91 -3.49 -3.44
C ASN A 144 -12.30 -4.05 -4.82
N TYR A 145 -12.50 -3.18 -5.82
CA TYR A 145 -12.79 -3.60 -7.18
C TYR A 145 -11.67 -4.41 -7.83
N LEU A 146 -10.41 -4.02 -7.62
CA LEU A 146 -9.28 -4.81 -8.07
C LEU A 146 -9.24 -6.19 -7.40
N LEU A 147 -9.52 -6.22 -6.09
CA LEU A 147 -9.59 -7.47 -5.34
C LEU A 147 -10.74 -8.37 -5.80
N GLU A 148 -11.83 -7.81 -6.30
CA GLU A 148 -12.92 -8.55 -6.96
C GLU A 148 -12.54 -9.07 -8.37
N GLY A 149 -11.34 -8.75 -8.87
CA GLY A 149 -10.81 -9.23 -10.14
C GLY A 149 -11.05 -8.29 -11.32
N LYS A 150 -11.49 -7.05 -11.09
CA LYS A 150 -11.59 -6.04 -12.16
C LYS A 150 -10.20 -5.58 -12.59
N SER A 151 -10.06 -5.25 -13.87
CA SER A 151 -8.87 -4.60 -14.43
C SER A 151 -8.78 -3.12 -14.00
N ALA A 152 -7.58 -2.55 -14.06
CA ALA A 152 -7.36 -1.15 -13.71
C ALA A 152 -8.20 -0.19 -14.58
N GLU A 153 -8.40 -0.53 -15.84
CA GLU A 153 -9.24 0.21 -16.79
C GLU A 153 -10.72 0.16 -16.41
N GLU A 154 -11.24 -1.02 -16.07
CA GLU A 154 -12.62 -1.16 -15.60
C GLU A 154 -12.84 -0.39 -14.30
N VAL A 155 -11.89 -0.45 -13.37
CA VAL A 155 -11.95 0.33 -12.12
C VAL A 155 -11.95 1.83 -12.38
N ALA A 156 -11.06 2.32 -13.24
CA ALA A 156 -11.01 3.74 -13.61
C ALA A 156 -12.33 4.19 -14.24
N PHE A 157 -12.89 3.40 -15.15
CA PHE A 157 -14.19 3.67 -15.76
C PHE A 157 -15.33 3.73 -14.73
N LEU A 158 -15.42 2.74 -13.83
CA LEU A 158 -16.45 2.66 -12.80
C LEU A 158 -16.41 3.84 -11.81
N LEU A 159 -15.21 4.36 -11.53
CA LEU A 159 -15.00 5.47 -10.58
C LEU A 159 -14.97 6.86 -11.23
N GLY A 160 -15.13 6.93 -12.56
CA GLY A 160 -15.06 8.15 -13.34
C GLY A 160 -13.72 8.88 -13.17
N LEU A 161 -12.61 8.16 -13.36
CA LEU A 161 -11.22 8.63 -13.23
C LEU A 161 -10.51 8.81 -14.57
#